data_AF-R9JU31-F1
#
_entry.id   AF-R9JU31-F1
#
_cell.length_a   1.000
_cell.length_b   1.000
_cell.length_c   1.000
_cell.angle_alpha   90.00
_cell.angle_beta   90.00
_cell.angle_gamma   90.00
#
_symmetry.space_group_name_H-M   'P 1'
#
loop_
_entity.id
_entity.type
_entity.pdbx_description
1 polymer ?
#
loop_
_entity_poly.entity_id
_entity_poly.type
_entity_poly.pdbx_seq_one_letter_code
_entity_poly.pdbx_strand_id
1 'polypeptide(L)' 'MDAAIGEAMKQMEEKNYTALLQAKGCKPVLKYGIACHKKKCRVVMQELL' A
#
# COMPACT_ATOMS: atom_id res chain seq x y z
N MET A 1 -2.33 -7.81 -13.78
CA MET A 1 -3.02 -7.09 -12.69
C MET A 1 -2.29 -7.32 -11.37
N ASP A 2 -1.97 -8.58 -11.03
CA ASP A 2 -1.15 -8.93 -9.87
C ASP A 2 0.26 -8.30 -9.87
N ALA A 3 0.92 -8.24 -11.03
CA ALA A 3 2.22 -7.55 -11.15
C ALA A 3 2.15 -6.07 -10.74
N ALA A 4 1.09 -5.36 -11.13
CA ALA A 4 0.90 -3.95 -10.78
C ALA A 4 0.61 -3.74 -9.29
N ILE A 5 -0.05 -4.71 -8.62
CA ILE A 5 -0.23 -4.70 -7.16
C ILE A 5 1.13 -4.91 -6.48
N GLY A 6 1.92 -5.88 -6.96
CA GLY A 6 3.26 -6.17 -6.45
C GLY A 6 4.20 -4.97 -6.56
N GLU A 7 4.20 -4.29 -7.71
CA GLU A 7 4.99 -3.06 -7.91
C GLU A 7 4.54 -1.92 -7.00
N ALA A 8 3.22 -1.72 -6.84
CA ALA A 8 2.70 -0.69 -5.95
C ALA A 8 3.10 -0.94 -4.49
N MET A 9 3.01 -2.19 -4.02
CA MET A 9 3.43 -2.57 -2.67
C MET A 9 4.94 -2.38 -2.48
N LYS A 10 5.76 -2.79 -3.45
CA LYS A 10 7.21 -2.59 -3.43
C LYS A 10 7.57 -1.11 -3.33
N GLN A 11 6.88 -0.25 -4.09
CA GLN A 11 7.12 1.19 -4.08
C GLN A 11 6.77 1.83 -2.72
N MET A 12 5.76 1.30 -2.01
CA MET A 12 5.40 1.75 -0.67
C MET A 12 6.49 1.42 0.36
N GLU A 13 7.14 0.26 0.22
CA GLU A 13 8.27 -0.14 1.07
C GLU A 13 9.54 0.65 0.75
N GLU A 14 9.93 0.77 -0.52
CA GLU A 14 11.15 1.48 -0.94
C GLU A 14 11.12 2.96 -0.54
N LYS A 15 9.95 3.61 -0.63
CA LYS A 15 9.79 5.03 -0.25
C LYS A 15 9.52 5.24 1.24
N ASN A 16 9.39 4.15 2.00
CA ASN A 16 9.19 4.15 3.44
C ASN A 16 8.09 5.11 3.93
N TYR A 17 6.99 5.21 3.17
CA TYR A 17 5.88 6.14 3.47
C TYR A 17 5.31 5.92 4.86
N THR A 18 5.39 4.69 5.36
CA THR A 18 4.99 4.33 6.72
C THR A 18 5.82 5.03 7.79
N ALA A 19 7.12 5.24 7.58
CA ALA A 19 7.96 5.96 8.54
C ALA A 19 7.56 7.44 8.65
N LEU A 20 7.23 8.08 7.52
CA LEU A 20 6.71 9.46 7.51
C LEU A 20 5.38 9.57 8.26
N LEU A 21 4.46 8.63 8.03
CA LEU A 21 3.15 8.60 8.69
C LEU A 21 3.26 8.33 10.20
N GLN A 22 4.16 7.43 10.60
CA GLN A 22 4.46 7.17 12.02
C GLN A 22 5.08 8.39 12.70
N ALA A 23 6.01 9.08 12.05
CA ALA A 23 6.61 10.32 12.57
C ALA A 23 5.56 11.44 12.74
N LYS A 24 4.52 11.44 11.91
CA LYS A 24 3.36 12.35 12.03
C LYS A 24 2.31 11.92 13.06
N GLY A 25 2.53 10.79 13.76
CA GLY A 25 1.61 10.31 14.78
C GLY A 25 0.35 9.60 14.24
N CYS A 26 0.27 9.31 12.94
CA CYS A 26 -0.85 8.58 12.36
C CYS A 26 -0.73 7.09 12.71
N LYS A 27 -1.58 6.59 13.62
CA LYS A 27 -1.70 5.16 13.97
C LYS A 27 -3.19 4.78 14.11
N PRO A 28 -3.63 3.61 13.62
CA PRO A 28 -2.85 2.59 12.90
C PRO A 28 -2.61 2.95 11.43
N VAL A 29 -1.49 2.51 10.85
CA VAL A 29 -1.16 2.72 9.43
C VAL A 29 -1.53 1.47 8.64
N LEU A 30 -2.58 1.56 7.82
CA LEU A 30 -3.00 0.48 6.93
C LEU A 30 -2.22 0.55 5.61
N LYS A 31 -1.49 -0.51 5.27
CA LYS A 31 -0.88 -0.66 3.94
C LYS A 31 -1.86 -1.39 3.02
N TYR A 32 -2.26 -0.74 1.92
CA TYR A 32 -3.04 -1.41 0.89
C TYR A 32 -2.60 -0.98 -0.52
N GLY A 33 -2.53 -1.95 -1.43
CA GLY A 33 -2.28 -1.72 -2.85
C GLY A 33 -3.59 -1.74 -3.64
N ILE A 34 -3.81 -0.74 -4.49
CA ILE A 34 -4.96 -0.69 -5.42
C ILE A 34 -4.44 -0.80 -6.85
N ALA A 35 -4.81 -1.86 -7.56
CA ALA A 35 -4.63 -1.93 -9.01
C ALA A 35 -5.96 -1.68 -9.71
N CYS A 36 -6.03 -0.57 -10.45
CA CYS A 36 -7.16 -0.21 -11.29
C CYS A 36 -6.88 -0.57 -12.75
N HIS A 37 -7.70 -1.42 -13.37
CA HIS A 37 -7.63 -1.65 -14.83
C HIS A 37 -9.00 -1.54 -15.48
N LYS A 38 -9.16 -0.49 -16.31
CA LYS A 38 -10.32 -0.14 -17.15
C LYS A 38 -11.67 0.01 -16.41
N LYS A 39 -12.16 -1.03 -15.72
CA LYS A 39 -13.40 -1.04 -14.90
C LYS A 39 -13.36 -1.98 -13.69
N LYS A 40 -12.23 -2.63 -13.39
CA LYS A 40 -12.08 -3.55 -12.26
C LYS A 40 -10.99 -3.02 -11.32
N CYS A 41 -11.29 -3.01 -10.03
CA CYS A 41 -10.35 -2.65 -8.97
C CYS A 41 -10.17 -3.88 -8.07
N ARG A 42 -8.92 -4.17 -7.69
CA ARG A 42 -8.58 -5.17 -6.68
C ARG A 42 -7.76 -4.50 -5.58
N VAL A 43 -8.23 -4.64 -4.36
CA VAL A 43 -7.58 -4.12 -3.15
C VAL A 43 -6.94 -5.31 -2.42
N VAL A 44 -5.69 -5.16 -2.04
CA VAL A 44 -4.99 -6.12 -1.17
C VAL A 44 -4.55 -5.36 0.07
N MET A 45 -5.03 -5.79 1.24
CA MET A 45 -4.68 -5.20 2.53
C MET A 45 -3.68 -6.11 3.25
N GLN A 46 -2.71 -5.51 3.91
CA GLN A 46 -1.82 -6.22 4.83
C GLN A 46 -1.96 -5.58 6.21
N GLU A 47 -2.56 -6.30 7.14
CA GLU A 47 -2.61 -5.90 8.54
C GLU A 47 -1.21 -6.09 9.15
N LEU A 48 -0.66 -5.02 9.72
CA LEU A 48 0.53 -5.08 10.56
C LEU A 48 0.05 -5.27 12.00
N LEU A 49 0.20 -6.50 12.52
CA LEU A 49 0.04 -6.85 13.95
C LEU A 49 1.21 -6.30 14.77
#